data_AF-A0A7C8YE70-F1
#
_entry.id   AF-A0A7C8YE70-F1
#
_cell.length_a   1.000
_cell.length_b   1.000
_cell.length_c   1.000
_cell.angle_alpha   90.00
_cell.angle_beta   90.00
_cell.angle_gamma   90.00
#
_symmetry.space_group_name_H-M   'P 1'
#
loop_
_entity.id
_entity.type
_entity.pdbx_description
1 polymer ?
#
loop_
_entity_poly.entity_id
_entity_poly.type
_entity_poly.pdbx_seq_one_letter_code
_entity_poly.pdbx_strand_id
1 'polypeptide(L)'
;MMLPLLCLLLFFSTMPVISNGLNLKLILPGSPESPFYVANLSYWERTHRIAKQSNSRALYLSSRALAYSRNNVRPPIYPGDGLYAVKLGIGTFTGKSTAMYKSYLLAMDTGSDEIWLQCDDCWKNNKCFTQKGEPPFPCHLSQT
;
A
#
# COMPACT_ATOMS: atom_id res chain seq x y z
N MET A 1 23.77 -42.85 7.01
CA MET A 1 22.45 -42.57 6.40
C MET A 1 21.96 -41.13 6.62
N MET A 2 22.44 -40.39 7.63
CA MET A 2 22.01 -38.99 7.88
C MET A 2 22.63 -37.93 6.94
N LEU A 3 23.87 -38.12 6.48
CA LEU A 3 24.55 -37.16 5.62
C LEU A 3 23.85 -36.92 4.25
N PRO A 4 23.39 -37.94 3.50
CA PRO A 4 22.67 -37.70 2.26
C PRO A 4 21.31 -37.03 2.47
N LEU A 5 20.62 -37.32 3.59
CA LEU A 5 19.36 -36.68 3.94
C LEU A 5 19.56 -35.19 4.28
N LEU A 6 20.64 -34.87 5.01
CA LEU A 6 21.01 -33.49 5.33
C LEU A 6 21.41 -32.70 4.07
N CYS A 7 22.18 -33.30 3.16
CA CYS A 7 22.49 -32.69 1.87
C CYS A 7 21.23 -32.44 1.03
N LEU A 8 20.26 -33.38 1.04
CA LEU A 8 19.01 -33.23 0.29
C LEU A 8 18.13 -32.09 0.86
N LEU A 9 18.02 -31.99 2.20
CA LEU A 9 17.29 -30.90 2.86
C LEU A 9 17.92 -29.53 2.60
N LEU A 10 19.25 -29.44 2.61
CA LEU A 10 19.96 -28.22 2.26
C LEU A 10 19.72 -27.82 0.80
N PHE A 11 19.68 -28.80 -0.12
CA PHE A 11 19.42 -28.56 -1.55
C PHE A 11 18.03 -27.97 -1.81
N PHE A 12 16.98 -28.47 -1.13
CA PHE A 12 15.63 -27.93 -1.25
C PHE A 12 15.46 -26.56 -0.56
N SER A 13 16.23 -26.27 0.49
CA SER A 13 16.18 -24.98 1.20
C SER A 13 16.76 -23.80 0.40
N THR A 14 17.58 -24.08 -0.62
CA THR A 14 18.25 -23.07 -1.44
C THR A 14 17.62 -22.87 -2.82
N MET A 15 16.55 -23.59 -3.15
CA MET A 15 15.86 -23.38 -4.42
C MET A 15 15.15 -22.03 -4.39
N PRO A 16 15.52 -21.06 -5.27
CA PRO A 16 14.77 -19.83 -5.36
C PRO A 16 13.34 -20.17 -5.77
N VAL A 17 12.38 -19.85 -4.91
CA VAL A 17 10.96 -19.94 -5.26
C VAL A 17 10.70 -18.88 -6.31
N ILE A 18 10.77 -19.27 -7.58
CA ILE A 18 10.30 -18.43 -8.70
C ILE A 18 8.77 -18.44 -8.61
N SER A 19 8.24 -17.52 -7.83
CA SER A 19 6.81 -17.27 -7.75
C SER A 19 6.37 -16.50 -8.99
N ASN A 20 5.59 -17.15 -9.88
CA ASN A 20 4.79 -16.48 -10.91
C ASN A 20 3.53 -15.80 -10.33
N GLY A 21 3.47 -15.63 -9.00
CA GLY A 21 2.40 -14.94 -8.32
C GLY A 21 2.44 -13.43 -8.47
N LEU A 22 1.43 -12.76 -7.90
CA LEU A 22 1.31 -11.30 -7.91
C LEU A 22 2.55 -10.65 -7.28
N ASN A 23 3.20 -9.76 -8.02
CA ASN A 23 4.33 -8.96 -7.55
C ASN A 23 3.93 -7.48 -7.51
N LEU A 24 3.99 -6.88 -6.32
CA LEU A 24 3.66 -5.47 -6.11
C LEU A 24 4.91 -4.69 -5.70
N LYS A 25 5.25 -3.64 -6.46
CA LYS A 25 6.31 -2.70 -6.08
C LYS A 25 5.77 -1.77 -4.98
N LEU A 26 6.38 -1.83 -3.80
CA LEU A 26 6.13 -0.85 -2.74
C LEU A 26 6.77 0.49 -3.10
N ILE A 27 5.97 1.55 -3.12
CA ILE A 27 6.40 2.92 -3.43
C ILE A 27 6.49 3.70 -2.12
N LEU A 28 7.69 4.18 -1.79
CA LEU A 28 7.93 4.98 -0.60
C LEU A 28 7.48 6.43 -0.79
N PRO A 29 7.09 7.16 0.28
CA PRO A 29 6.61 8.54 0.17
C PRO A 29 7.59 9.48 -0.51
N GLY A 30 8.91 9.25 -0.34
CA GLY A 30 9.99 10.03 -0.95
C GLY A 30 10.42 9.58 -2.36
N SER A 31 9.76 8.58 -2.96
CA SER A 31 10.05 8.12 -4.33
C SER A 31 9.41 9.05 -5.37
N PRO A 32 10.01 9.30 -6.55
CA PRO A 32 9.40 10.14 -7.60
C PRO A 32 8.01 9.69 -8.05
N GLU A 33 7.68 8.40 -7.91
CA GLU A 33 6.38 7.83 -8.26
C GLU A 33 5.31 8.03 -7.17
N SER A 34 5.68 8.54 -6.01
CA SER A 34 4.76 8.79 -4.89
C SER A 34 4.00 10.10 -5.07
N PRO A 35 2.71 10.16 -4.72
CA PRO A 35 1.95 11.41 -4.70
C PRO A 35 2.44 12.37 -3.60
N PHE A 36 3.21 11.87 -2.64
CA PHE A 36 3.84 12.64 -1.56
C PHE A 36 5.27 13.09 -1.90
N TYR A 37 5.74 12.83 -3.12
CA TYR A 37 7.08 13.22 -3.54
C TYR A 37 7.23 14.74 -3.54
N VAL A 38 8.32 15.22 -2.94
CA VAL A 38 8.71 16.62 -2.98
C VAL A 38 10.00 16.73 -3.79
N ALA A 39 9.90 17.37 -4.95
CA ALA A 39 11.05 17.65 -5.81
C ALA A 39 12.03 18.64 -5.15
N ASN A 40 13.25 18.70 -5.67
CA ASN A 40 14.29 19.67 -5.30
C ASN A 40 14.78 19.63 -3.83
N LEU A 41 14.50 18.54 -3.10
CA LEU A 41 15.15 18.31 -1.80
C LEU A 41 16.56 17.74 -1.98
N SER A 42 17.50 18.28 -1.21
CA SER A 42 18.83 17.71 -1.04
C SER A 42 18.77 16.32 -0.39
N TYR A 43 19.86 15.56 -0.52
CA TYR A 43 20.00 14.26 0.14
C TYR A 43 19.77 14.36 1.66
N TRP A 44 20.31 15.40 2.31
CA TRP A 44 20.18 15.60 3.75
C TRP A 44 18.75 15.92 4.17
N GLU A 45 18.04 16.77 3.43
CA GLU A 45 16.65 17.08 3.72
C GLU A 45 15.74 15.85 3.57
N ARG A 46 15.98 15.02 2.54
CA ARG A 46 15.26 13.76 2.35
C ARG A 46 15.49 12.81 3.52
N THR A 47 16.75 12.61 3.90
CA THR A 47 17.14 11.73 5.01
C THR A 47 16.55 12.23 6.33
N HIS A 48 16.63 13.53 6.60
CA HIS A 48 16.08 14.16 7.79
C HIS A 48 14.56 13.99 7.88
N ARG A 49 13.83 14.15 6.76
CA ARG A 49 12.38 13.92 6.71
C ARG A 49 12.00 12.48 7.07
N ILE A 50 12.70 11.49 6.50
CA ILE A 50 12.45 10.07 6.79
C ILE A 50 12.75 9.75 8.26
N ALA A 51 13.86 10.27 8.80
CA ALA A 51 14.20 10.09 10.22
C ALA A 51 13.13 10.71 11.14
N LYS A 52 12.67 11.93 10.82
CA LYS A 52 11.60 12.59 11.56
C LYS A 52 10.29 11.79 11.51
N GLN A 53 9.92 11.26 10.34
CA GLN A 53 8.73 10.41 10.19
C GLN A 53 8.82 9.13 11.03
N SER A 54 9.99 8.47 11.03
CA SER A 54 10.23 7.29 11.86
C SER A 54 10.08 7.59 13.36
N ASN A 55 10.69 8.68 13.81
CA ASN A 55 10.57 9.12 15.21
C ASN A 55 9.12 9.45 15.58
N SER A 56 8.40 10.19 14.73
CA SER A 56 6.97 10.48 14.95
C SER A 56 6.14 9.22 15.03
N ARG A 57 6.40 8.21 14.19
CA ARG A 57 5.71 6.91 14.22
C ARG A 57 5.99 6.15 15.51
N ALA A 58 7.26 6.10 15.96
CA ALA A 58 7.62 5.46 17.22
C ALA A 58 6.93 6.13 18.42
N LEU A 59 6.89 7.45 18.45
CA LEU A 59 6.19 8.23 19.48
C LEU A 59 4.67 8.00 19.44
N TYR A 60 4.08 7.97 18.25
CA TYR A 60 2.66 7.63 18.08
C TYR A 60 2.38 6.26 18.67
N LEU A 61 3.06 5.21 18.21
CA LEU A 61 2.86 3.84 18.70
C LEU A 61 3.06 3.72 20.22
N SER A 62 4.09 4.38 20.76
CA SER A 62 4.35 4.43 22.20
C SER A 62 3.19 5.07 22.96
N SER A 63 2.67 6.21 22.48
CA SER A 63 1.53 6.86 23.13
C SER A 63 0.25 6.02 23.07
N ARG A 64 0.02 5.26 21.99
CA ARG A 64 -1.11 4.32 21.89
C ARG A 64 -0.96 3.15 22.86
N ALA A 65 0.25 2.62 22.98
CA ALA A 65 0.55 1.56 23.95
C ALA A 65 0.34 2.03 25.39
N LEU A 66 0.72 3.26 25.72
CA LEU A 66 0.54 3.84 27.06
C LEU A 66 -0.92 4.22 27.37
N ALA A 67 -1.69 4.65 26.35
CA ALA A 67 -3.12 4.96 26.51
C ALA A 67 -4.00 3.72 26.73
N TYR A 68 -3.43 2.51 26.58
CA TYR A 68 -4.13 1.27 26.79
C TYR A 68 -4.41 1.01 28.28
N SER A 69 -5.70 0.90 28.63
CA SER A 69 -6.14 0.46 29.96
C SER A 69 -6.21 -1.06 30.02
N ARG A 70 -5.63 -1.65 31.07
CA ARG A 70 -5.65 -3.11 31.35
C ARG A 70 -7.05 -3.72 31.46
N ASN A 71 -8.09 -2.91 31.60
CA ASN A 71 -9.47 -3.36 31.73
C ASN A 71 -10.17 -3.56 30.37
N ASN A 72 -9.56 -3.14 29.26
CA ASN A 72 -10.12 -3.31 27.92
C ASN A 72 -9.58 -4.57 27.25
N VAL A 73 -10.37 -5.65 27.26
CA VAL A 73 -10.03 -6.93 26.61
C VAL A 73 -9.91 -6.79 25.08
N ARG A 74 -10.44 -5.72 24.49
CA ARG A 74 -10.33 -5.41 23.06
C ARG A 74 -9.53 -4.12 22.87
N PRO A 75 -8.28 -4.17 22.39
CA PRO A 75 -7.55 -2.96 22.06
C PRO A 75 -8.28 -2.22 20.92
N PRO A 76 -8.44 -0.89 21.01
CA PRO A 76 -9.01 -0.12 19.93
C PRO A 76 -8.12 -0.18 18.68
N ILE A 77 -8.73 -0.47 17.52
CA ILE A 77 -8.06 -0.39 16.22
C ILE A 77 -8.08 1.06 15.76
N TYR A 78 -6.94 1.53 15.29
CA TYR A 78 -6.80 2.88 14.78
C TYR A 78 -6.32 2.84 13.34
N PRO A 79 -6.87 3.68 12.45
CA PRO A 79 -6.38 3.79 11.10
C PRO A 79 -4.90 4.19 11.15
N GLY A 80 -4.05 3.34 10.58
CA GLY A 80 -2.64 3.66 10.41
C GLY A 80 -2.44 4.57 9.21
N ASP A 81 -1.47 5.46 9.29
CA ASP A 81 -1.00 6.17 8.10
C ASP A 81 -0.27 5.16 7.21
N GLY A 82 -0.84 4.88 6.03
CA GLY A 82 -0.26 4.00 5.02
C GLY A 82 1.13 4.50 4.65
N LEU A 83 2.16 3.70 4.93
CA LEU A 83 3.55 4.10 4.70
C LEU A 83 3.96 3.90 3.24
N TYR A 84 3.40 2.90 2.57
CA TYR A 84 3.72 2.54 1.20
C TYR A 84 2.48 2.69 0.33
N ALA A 85 2.68 3.16 -0.89
CA ALA A 85 1.68 3.04 -1.93
C ALA A 85 2.01 1.85 -2.84
N VAL A 86 1.00 1.27 -3.47
CA VAL A 86 1.13 0.29 -4.55
C VAL A 86 0.36 0.79 -5.76
N LYS A 87 0.91 0.53 -6.95
CA LYS A 87 0.23 0.85 -8.21
C LYS A 87 -0.50 -0.38 -8.73
N LEU A 88 -1.82 -0.29 -8.87
CA LEU A 88 -2.67 -1.39 -9.36
C LEU A 88 -3.41 -0.97 -10.63
N GLY A 89 -3.50 -1.90 -11.58
CA GLY A 89 -4.41 -1.80 -12.72
C GLY A 89 -5.77 -2.41 -12.39
N ILE A 90 -6.85 -1.64 -12.53
CA ILE A 90 -8.21 -2.02 -12.14
C ILE A 90 -9.17 -1.79 -13.31
N GLY A 91 -10.11 -2.73 -13.47
CA GLY A 91 -11.19 -2.69 -14.45
C GLY A 91 -10.79 -3.19 -15.83
N THR A 92 -11.80 -3.43 -16.67
CA THR A 92 -11.64 -3.77 -18.08
C THR A 92 -12.39 -2.77 -18.93
N PHE A 93 -11.69 -2.05 -19.82
CA PHE A 93 -12.29 -1.02 -20.65
C PHE A 93 -12.15 -1.37 -22.13
N THR A 94 -13.26 -1.28 -22.88
CA THR A 94 -13.25 -1.46 -24.34
C THR A 94 -13.38 -0.13 -25.06
N GLY A 95 -12.43 0.16 -25.94
CA GLY A 95 -12.46 1.33 -26.82
C GLY A 95 -11.15 1.41 -27.60
N LYS A 96 -11.18 1.92 -28.83
CA LYS A 96 -10.00 2.03 -29.71
C LYS A 96 -8.91 2.99 -29.18
N SER A 97 -9.12 3.64 -28.03
CA SER A 97 -8.26 4.70 -27.49
C SER A 97 -8.05 4.65 -25.96
N THR A 98 -8.53 3.63 -25.25
CA THR A 98 -8.39 3.53 -23.79
C THR A 98 -7.50 2.36 -23.40
N ALA A 99 -6.62 2.59 -22.41
CA ALA A 99 -5.87 1.51 -21.76
C ALA A 99 -6.83 0.40 -21.30
N MET A 100 -6.41 -0.86 -21.42
CA MET A 100 -7.22 -2.04 -21.08
C MET A 100 -7.72 -2.01 -19.62
N TYR A 101 -7.00 -1.33 -18.75
CA TYR A 101 -7.30 -1.09 -17.34
C TYR A 101 -6.91 0.36 -16.96
N LYS A 102 -7.40 0.86 -15.83
CA LYS A 102 -6.96 2.13 -15.24
C LYS A 102 -6.01 1.88 -14.09
N SER A 103 -4.93 2.66 -14.02
CA SER A 103 -3.96 2.55 -12.92
C SER A 103 -4.31 3.49 -11.78
N TYR A 104 -4.22 2.99 -10.55
CA TYR A 104 -4.45 3.75 -9.32
C TYR A 104 -3.30 3.54 -8.33
N LEU A 105 -2.97 4.57 -7.56
CA LEU A 105 -2.07 4.49 -6.41
C LEU A 105 -2.90 4.29 -5.14
N LEU A 106 -2.85 3.09 -4.59
CA LEU A 106 -3.54 2.73 -3.35
C LEU A 106 -2.55 2.67 -2.18
N ALA A 107 -3.01 3.04 -0.98
CA ALA A 107 -2.25 2.79 0.23
C ALA A 107 -2.20 1.29 0.52
N MET A 108 -1.01 0.77 0.82
CA MET A 108 -0.84 -0.62 1.24
C MET A 108 -1.16 -0.75 2.72
N ASP A 109 -2.31 -1.35 3.01
CA ASP A 109 -2.68 -1.78 4.36
C ASP A 109 -2.36 -3.27 4.53
N THR A 110 -1.70 -3.61 5.64
CA THR A 110 -1.37 -5.01 5.98
C THR A 110 -2.23 -5.53 7.13
N GLY A 111 -3.11 -4.68 7.68
CA GLY A 111 -4.02 -5.00 8.78
C GLY A 111 -5.45 -5.35 8.34
N SER A 112 -5.72 -5.38 7.03
CA SER A 112 -7.02 -5.71 6.44
C SER A 112 -6.86 -6.63 5.22
N ASP A 113 -7.95 -7.28 4.82
CA ASP A 113 -8.03 -8.13 3.63
C ASP A 113 -8.77 -7.46 2.46
N GLU A 114 -9.37 -6.29 2.68
CA GLU A 114 -10.09 -5.55 1.65
C GLU A 114 -9.19 -4.62 0.81
N ILE A 115 -9.47 -4.59 -0.50
CA ILE A 115 -9.02 -3.55 -1.41
C ILE A 115 -10.21 -2.64 -1.69
N TRP A 116 -10.05 -1.33 -1.53
CA TRP A 116 -11.14 -0.39 -1.77
C TRP A 116 -10.68 0.84 -2.54
N LEU A 117 -11.57 1.36 -3.38
CA LEU A 117 -11.45 2.67 -4.02
C LEU A 117 -12.84 3.25 -4.28
N GLN A 118 -12.94 4.56 -4.47
CA GLN A 118 -14.21 5.23 -4.70
C GLN A 118 -14.68 5.11 -6.15
N CYS A 119 -15.95 4.76 -6.32
CA CYS A 119 -16.66 4.75 -7.59
C CYS A 119 -17.13 6.15 -8.01
N ASP A 120 -17.11 6.48 -9.30
CA ASP A 120 -17.64 7.73 -9.87
C ASP A 120 -19.12 7.98 -9.58
N ASP A 121 -19.90 6.93 -9.34
CA ASP A 121 -21.29 7.04 -8.91
C ASP A 121 -21.53 7.85 -7.64
N CYS A 122 -20.50 8.03 -6.81
CA CYS A 122 -20.60 8.91 -5.66
C CYS A 122 -20.99 10.35 -6.07
N TRP A 123 -20.70 10.77 -7.31
CA TRP A 123 -21.02 12.11 -7.80
C TRP A 123 -22.51 12.31 -7.94
N LYS A 124 -23.27 11.27 -8.29
CA LYS A 124 -24.72 11.35 -8.44
C LYS A 124 -25.43 11.80 -7.17
N ASN A 125 -24.87 11.44 -6.02
CA ASN A 125 -25.42 11.75 -4.71
C ASN A 125 -24.58 12.80 -3.94
N ASN A 126 -23.60 13.43 -4.58
CA ASN A 126 -22.64 14.36 -3.96
C ASN A 126 -21.94 13.80 -2.70
N LYS A 127 -21.61 12.50 -2.71
CA LYS A 127 -20.95 11.78 -1.60
C LYS A 127 -19.50 11.41 -1.91
N CYS A 128 -18.90 12.03 -2.93
CA CYS A 128 -17.50 11.77 -3.23
C CYS A 128 -16.60 12.35 -2.15
N PHE A 129 -15.59 11.57 -1.77
CA PHE A 129 -14.49 12.09 -0.99
C PHE A 129 -13.62 12.94 -1.91
N THR A 130 -13.10 14.05 -1.41
CA THR A 130 -12.20 14.90 -2.18
C THR A 130 -10.89 14.15 -2.42
N GLN A 131 -10.59 13.84 -3.67
CA GLN A 131 -9.32 13.25 -4.09
C GLN A 131 -8.45 14.29 -4.82
N LYS A 132 -7.15 14.30 -4.55
CA LYS A 132 -6.19 15.13 -5.27
C LYS A 132 -5.47 14.28 -6.31
N GLY A 133 -5.50 14.71 -7.57
CA GLY A 133 -4.76 14.08 -8.66
C GLY A 133 -5.50 12.93 -9.33
N GLU A 134 -5.90 11.89 -8.60
CA GLU A 134 -6.62 10.73 -9.16
C GLU A 134 -8.15 10.90 -9.04
N PRO A 135 -8.91 10.79 -10.16
CA PRO A 135 -10.37 10.78 -10.10
C PRO A 135 -10.90 9.43 -9.58
N PRO A 136 -12.12 9.40 -9.02
CA PRO A 136 -12.87 8.18 -8.76
C PRO A 136 -12.89 7.22 -9.95
N PHE A 137 -12.99 5.92 -9.66
CA PHE A 137 -13.03 4.88 -10.66
C PHE A 137 -14.34 4.88 -11.43
N PRO A 138 -14.28 4.87 -12.78
CA PRO A 138 -15.48 4.92 -13.59
C PRO A 138 -16.15 3.55 -13.69
N CYS A 139 -16.96 3.21 -12.69
CA CYS A 139 -17.49 1.86 -12.51
C CYS A 139 -18.38 1.43 -13.65
N HIS A 140 -19.19 2.35 -14.16
CA HIS A 140 -20.12 2.06 -15.25
C HIS A 140 -19.46 1.83 -16.61
N LEU A 141 -18.20 2.24 -16.74
CA LEU A 141 -17.44 2.04 -17.97
C LEU A 141 -16.60 0.76 -17.91
N SER A 142 -16.42 0.17 -16.73
CA SER A 142 -15.73 -1.11 -16.56
C SER A 142 -16.66 -2.26 -16.94
N GLN A 143 -16.13 -3.25 -17.64
CA GLN A 143 -16.84 -4.49 -18.01
C GLN A 143 -16.73 -5.58 -16.94
N THR A 144 -15.86 -5.37 -15.95
CA THR A 144 -15.62 -6.23 -14.79
C THR A 144 -15.74 -5.43 -13.51
#